data_AF-A0A349YH74-F1
#
_entry.id   AF-A0A349YH74-F1
#
_cell.length_a   1.000
_cell.length_b   1.000
_cell.length_c   1.000
_cell.angle_alpha   90.00
_cell.angle_beta   90.00
_cell.angle_gamma   90.00
#
_symmetry.space_group_name_H-M   'P 1'
#
loop_
_entity.id
_entity.type
_entity.pdbx_description
1 polymer ?
#
loop_
_entity_poly.entity_id
_entity_poly.type
_entity_poly.pdbx_seq_one_letter_code
_entity_poly.pdbx_strand_id
1 'polypeptide(L)'
;MKQKKKSRFWTFCFSFIPGAAEMYMGFMKMGLSLMSIFMAIVFVTAILNIGPLIFIAALAWFYSFFHARNVAKMDQFEFDEMKDEYLLNLDQIKTEEIKNVIANQKAIAYVLIGIGVYLVWKSFFRVVCWIAPVRFQNLFWSMEDIFTRIVLGVVIVFAGLFLIRGKKRELFYETSQTDTKKQETEKQVTMQQDVVQQDSEQSEEENVYLIEEEQKNGRNEECKNA
;
A
#
# COMPACT_ATOMS: atom_id res chain seq x y z
N MET A 1 -20.45 10.63 -29.04
CA MET A 1 -19.89 10.26 -30.37
C MET A 1 -19.62 8.77 -30.34
N LYS A 2 -19.86 8.02 -31.42
CA LYS A 2 -19.50 6.60 -31.46
C LYS A 2 -17.98 6.47 -31.56
N GLN A 3 -17.39 5.65 -30.70
CA GLN A 3 -15.96 5.34 -30.74
C GLN A 3 -15.66 4.54 -32.01
N LYS A 4 -14.50 4.74 -32.62
CA LYS A 4 -14.10 4.01 -33.82
C LYS A 4 -12.61 3.72 -33.79
N LYS A 5 -12.27 2.47 -34.07
CA LYS A 5 -10.89 2.05 -34.29
C LYS A 5 -10.34 2.77 -35.53
N LYS A 6 -9.31 3.59 -35.34
CA LYS A 6 -8.63 4.34 -36.41
C LYS A 6 -7.28 3.70 -36.77
N SER A 7 -6.57 4.33 -37.71
CA SER A 7 -5.27 3.86 -38.18
C SER A 7 -4.28 3.68 -37.03
N ARG A 8 -3.71 2.47 -36.93
CA ARG A 8 -2.74 2.08 -35.90
C ARG A 8 -1.48 2.95 -35.91
N PHE A 9 -1.09 3.46 -37.07
CA PHE A 9 0.07 4.34 -37.20
C PHE A 9 -0.17 5.69 -36.53
N TRP A 10 -1.30 6.33 -36.83
CA TRP A 10 -1.66 7.62 -36.23
C TRP A 10 -1.90 7.51 -34.73
N THR A 11 -2.54 6.43 -34.29
CA THR A 11 -2.65 6.10 -32.88
C THR A 11 -1.29 5.99 -32.20
N PHE A 12 -0.31 5.36 -32.85
CA PHE A 12 1.05 5.24 -32.31
C PHE A 12 1.73 6.62 -32.19
N CYS A 13 1.66 7.45 -33.23
CA CYS A 13 2.19 8.81 -33.17
C CYS A 13 1.53 9.65 -32.06
N PHE A 14 0.21 9.54 -31.89
CA PHE A 14 -0.50 10.27 -30.83
C PHE A 14 -0.28 9.70 -29.43
N SER A 15 0.21 8.46 -29.29
CA SER A 15 0.47 7.87 -27.97
C SER A 15 1.64 8.53 -27.24
N PHE A 16 2.52 9.24 -27.95
CA PHE A 16 3.58 10.06 -27.35
C PHE A 16 3.03 11.30 -26.62
N ILE A 17 1.81 11.71 -26.93
CA ILE A 17 1.15 12.86 -26.30
C ILE A 17 0.11 12.29 -25.31
N PRO A 18 0.30 12.45 -23.99
CA PRO A 18 -0.49 11.73 -23.00
C PRO A 18 -1.98 12.08 -23.11
N GLY A 19 -2.84 11.11 -23.43
CA GLY A 19 -4.29 11.30 -23.62
C GLY A 19 -4.74 11.65 -25.05
N ALA A 20 -3.83 12.02 -25.96
CA ALA A 20 -4.20 12.37 -27.34
C ALA A 20 -4.62 11.15 -28.18
N ALA A 21 -3.97 9.99 -27.97
CA ALA A 21 -4.30 8.76 -28.67
C ALA A 21 -5.72 8.25 -28.35
N GLU A 22 -6.16 8.40 -27.09
CA GLU A 22 -7.51 8.04 -26.66
C GLU A 22 -8.55 8.98 -27.26
N MET A 23 -8.26 10.28 -27.27
CA MET A 23 -9.10 11.27 -27.94
C MET A 23 -9.22 10.98 -29.44
N TYR A 24 -8.14 10.52 -30.08
CA TYR A 24 -8.15 10.13 -31.50
C TYR A 24 -9.09 8.93 -31.77
N MET A 25 -9.17 7.97 -30.85
CA MET A 25 -10.06 6.80 -30.90
C MET A 25 -11.52 7.13 -30.56
N GLY A 26 -11.77 8.30 -29.96
CA GLY A 26 -13.10 8.79 -29.59
C GLY A 26 -13.40 8.78 -28.09
N PHE A 27 -12.44 8.38 -27.25
CA PHE A 27 -12.53 8.48 -25.78
C PHE A 27 -12.11 9.88 -25.33
N MET A 28 -13.06 10.82 -25.36
CA MET A 28 -12.78 12.23 -25.06
C MET A 28 -12.54 12.45 -23.56
N LYS A 29 -13.34 11.82 -22.69
CA LYS A 29 -13.24 12.02 -21.24
C LYS A 29 -12.01 11.33 -20.67
N MET A 30 -11.72 10.12 -21.15
CA MET A 30 -10.52 9.38 -20.74
C MET A 30 -9.24 10.12 -21.16
N GLY A 31 -9.17 10.55 -22.43
CA GLY A 31 -8.04 11.32 -22.95
C GLY A 31 -7.84 12.66 -22.24
N LEU A 32 -8.92 13.40 -21.94
CA LEU A 32 -8.86 14.64 -21.18
C LEU A 32 -8.42 14.41 -19.73
N SER A 33 -8.82 13.30 -19.12
CA SER A 33 -8.36 12.92 -17.77
C SER A 33 -6.85 12.72 -17.75
N LEU A 34 -6.27 12.04 -18.74
CA LEU A 34 -4.82 11.84 -18.82
C LEU A 34 -4.05 13.12 -19.11
N MET A 35 -4.53 13.92 -20.07
CA MET A 35 -3.98 15.24 -20.38
C MET A 35 -3.94 16.13 -19.12
N SER A 36 -5.05 16.17 -18.36
CA SER A 36 -5.17 17.03 -17.19
C SER A 36 -4.28 16.57 -16.03
N ILE A 37 -4.17 15.27 -15.76
CA ILE A 37 -3.25 14.73 -14.75
C ILE A 37 -1.80 15.04 -15.11
N PHE A 38 -1.40 14.76 -16.35
CA PHE A 38 -0.03 15.04 -16.80
C PHE A 38 0.29 16.54 -16.70
N MET A 39 -0.61 17.41 -17.18
CA MET A 39 -0.43 18.86 -17.10
C MET A 39 -0.44 19.37 -15.66
N ALA A 40 -1.28 18.81 -14.78
CA ALA A 40 -1.29 19.17 -13.36
C ALA A 40 0.05 18.84 -12.70
N ILE A 41 0.64 17.67 -12.98
CA ILE A 41 1.95 17.29 -12.44
C ILE A 41 3.03 18.24 -12.97
N VAL A 42 3.05 18.53 -14.27
CA VAL A 42 4.02 19.45 -14.88
C VAL A 42 3.88 20.86 -14.31
N PHE A 43 2.64 21.35 -14.16
CA PHE A 43 2.34 22.66 -13.59
C PHE A 43 2.80 22.78 -12.14
N VAL A 44 2.50 21.78 -11.31
CA VAL A 44 2.97 21.70 -9.92
C VAL A 44 4.50 21.64 -9.89
N THR A 45 5.13 20.85 -10.76
CA THR A 45 6.59 20.77 -10.87
C THR A 45 7.21 22.13 -11.22
N ALA A 46 6.60 22.85 -12.15
CA ALA A 46 7.07 24.17 -12.60
C ALA A 46 6.96 25.23 -11.49
N ILE A 47 5.81 25.29 -10.80
CA ILE A 47 5.59 26.25 -9.70
C ILE A 47 6.49 25.94 -8.51
N LEU A 48 6.53 24.68 -8.09
CA LEU A 48 7.31 24.27 -6.92
C LEU A 48 8.81 24.28 -7.21
N ASN A 49 9.20 24.22 -8.49
CA ASN A 49 10.59 24.15 -8.94
C ASN A 49 11.37 23.02 -8.24
N ILE A 50 10.69 21.88 -8.04
CA ILE A 50 11.27 20.67 -7.43
C ILE A 50 11.63 19.73 -8.57
N GLY A 51 12.92 19.67 -8.92
CA GLY A 51 13.42 18.84 -10.03
C GLY A 51 12.93 17.38 -10.00
N PRO A 52 12.96 16.68 -8.86
CA PRO A 52 12.50 15.29 -8.77
C PRO A 52 11.03 15.01 -9.15
N LEU A 53 10.12 15.99 -9.13
CA LEU A 53 8.72 15.74 -9.53
C LEU A 53 8.58 15.36 -11.01
N ILE A 54 9.61 15.63 -11.84
CA ILE A 54 9.64 15.20 -13.24
C ILE A 54 9.55 13.68 -13.40
N PHE A 55 10.01 12.90 -12.40
CA PHE A 55 9.88 11.44 -12.43
C PHE A 55 8.42 11.00 -12.33
N ILE A 56 7.59 11.72 -11.55
CA ILE A 56 6.15 11.45 -11.46
C ILE A 56 5.47 11.79 -12.80
N ALA A 57 5.87 12.90 -13.44
CA ALA A 57 5.37 13.24 -14.77
C ALA A 57 5.76 12.17 -15.81
N ALA A 58 6.99 11.65 -15.74
CA ALA A 58 7.45 10.56 -16.60
C ALA A 58 6.65 9.27 -16.35
N LEU A 59 6.36 8.90 -15.11
CA LEU A 59 5.50 7.76 -14.78
C LEU A 59 4.09 7.91 -15.34
N ALA A 60 3.48 9.10 -15.18
CA ALA A 60 2.17 9.40 -15.76
C ALA A 60 2.19 9.33 -17.30
N TRP A 61 3.28 9.77 -17.92
CA TRP A 61 3.49 9.67 -19.36
C TRP A 61 3.59 8.21 -19.84
N PHE A 62 4.42 7.39 -19.19
CA PHE A 62 4.53 5.96 -19.50
C PHE A 62 3.19 5.24 -19.33
N TYR A 63 2.48 5.53 -18.24
CA TYR A 63 1.14 5.00 -18.01
C TYR A 63 0.21 5.34 -19.18
N SER A 64 0.13 6.62 -19.57
CA SER A 64 -0.72 7.03 -20.69
C SER A 64 -0.31 6.37 -22.02
N PHE A 65 0.99 6.24 -22.30
CA PHE A 65 1.49 5.59 -23.50
C PHE A 65 1.08 4.10 -23.56
N PHE A 66 1.33 3.35 -22.49
CA PHE A 66 0.98 1.93 -22.43
C PHE A 66 -0.53 1.73 -22.43
N HIS A 67 -1.27 2.60 -21.74
CA HIS A 67 -2.73 2.58 -21.74
C HIS A 67 -3.27 2.75 -23.16
N ALA A 68 -2.85 3.80 -23.87
CA ALA A 68 -3.25 4.03 -25.26
C ALA A 68 -2.89 2.84 -26.17
N ARG A 69 -1.73 2.20 -25.95
CA ARG A 69 -1.31 1.04 -26.74
C ARG A 69 -2.13 -0.21 -26.41
N ASN A 70 -2.55 -0.38 -25.17
CA ASN A 70 -3.41 -1.47 -24.76
C ASN A 70 -4.79 -1.33 -25.41
N VAL A 71 -5.41 -0.14 -25.30
CA VAL A 71 -6.71 0.17 -25.92
C VAL A 71 -6.66 0.00 -27.44
N ALA A 72 -5.57 0.40 -28.09
CA ALA A 72 -5.40 0.21 -29.53
C ALA A 72 -5.39 -1.27 -29.97
N LYS A 73 -5.00 -2.19 -29.07
CA LYS A 73 -4.88 -3.63 -29.34
C LYS A 73 -6.16 -4.41 -29.01
N MET A 74 -7.06 -3.87 -28.19
CA MET A 74 -8.31 -4.53 -27.79
C MET A 74 -9.16 -4.97 -28.99
N ASP A 75 -9.95 -6.02 -28.81
CA ASP A 75 -10.88 -6.51 -29.83
C ASP A 75 -12.00 -5.49 -30.10
N GLN A 76 -12.68 -5.57 -31.25
CA GLN A 76 -13.76 -4.64 -31.57
C GLN A 76 -14.93 -4.74 -30.57
N PHE A 77 -15.24 -5.93 -30.08
CA PHE A 77 -16.30 -6.12 -29.10
C PHE A 77 -15.98 -5.41 -27.78
N GLU A 78 -14.78 -5.64 -27.23
CA GLU A 78 -14.32 -5.01 -25.99
C GLU A 78 -14.17 -3.49 -26.13
N PHE A 79 -13.74 -3.03 -27.31
CA PHE A 79 -13.57 -1.61 -27.59
C PHE A 79 -14.92 -0.87 -27.62
N ASP A 80 -15.95 -1.44 -28.24
CA ASP A 80 -17.28 -0.82 -28.30
C ASP A 80 -18.03 -0.89 -26.95
N GLU A 81 -17.71 -1.85 -26.10
CA GLU A 81 -18.23 -1.98 -24.73
C GLU A 81 -17.56 -0.99 -23.75
N MET A 82 -16.30 -0.60 -24.02
CA MET A 82 -15.55 0.33 -23.19
C MET A 82 -16.24 1.71 -23.13
N LYS A 83 -16.72 2.09 -21.93
CA LYS A 83 -17.36 3.39 -21.72
C LYS A 83 -16.33 4.53 -21.60
N ASP A 84 -16.64 5.66 -22.23
CA ASP A 84 -15.88 6.90 -22.08
C ASP A 84 -16.21 7.58 -20.75
N GLU A 85 -15.52 7.14 -19.71
CA GLU A 85 -15.56 7.67 -18.34
C GLU A 85 -14.23 8.36 -17.98
N TYR A 86 -14.27 9.23 -16.97
CA TYR A 86 -13.03 9.83 -16.47
C TYR A 86 -12.25 8.77 -15.70
N LEU A 87 -10.92 8.68 -15.92
CA LEU A 87 -10.08 7.78 -15.13
C LEU A 87 -10.12 8.11 -13.64
N LEU A 88 -10.31 9.39 -13.31
CA LEU A 88 -10.60 9.85 -11.98
C LEU A 88 -12.09 10.16 -11.88
N ASN A 89 -12.88 9.12 -11.62
CA ASN A 89 -14.26 9.30 -11.20
C ASN A 89 -14.25 9.84 -9.76
N LEU A 90 -14.02 11.15 -9.60
CA LEU A 90 -14.00 11.82 -8.28
C LEU A 90 -15.25 11.51 -7.47
N ASP A 91 -16.36 11.16 -8.11
CA ASP A 91 -17.60 10.77 -7.47
C ASP A 91 -17.54 9.39 -6.80
N GLN A 92 -16.81 8.43 -7.39
CA GLN A 92 -16.62 7.08 -6.83
C GLN A 92 -15.48 7.02 -5.80
N ILE A 93 -14.41 7.80 -6.00
CA ILE A 93 -13.27 7.82 -5.06
C ILE A 93 -13.67 8.55 -3.75
N LYS A 94 -14.72 9.38 -3.75
CA LYS A 94 -15.05 10.34 -2.68
C LYS A 94 -15.44 9.77 -1.32
N THR A 95 -15.81 8.50 -1.16
CA THR A 95 -16.53 8.11 0.08
C THR A 95 -15.74 7.19 1.03
N GLU A 96 -14.98 6.20 0.56
CA GLU A 96 -14.33 5.21 1.44
C GLU A 96 -12.80 5.25 1.38
N GLU A 97 -12.20 5.26 0.18
CA GLU A 97 -10.74 5.23 0.04
C GLU A 97 -10.09 6.58 0.37
N ILE A 98 -10.62 7.69 -0.17
CA ILE A 98 -10.13 9.02 0.21
C ILE A 98 -10.36 9.24 1.70
N LYS A 99 -11.44 8.73 2.29
CA LYS A 99 -11.71 8.86 3.74
C LYS A 99 -10.65 8.18 4.59
N ASN A 100 -10.12 7.02 4.20
CA ASN A 100 -9.01 6.34 4.89
C ASN A 100 -7.64 7.01 4.64
N VAL A 101 -7.41 7.53 3.44
CA VAL A 101 -6.20 8.32 3.14
C VAL A 101 -6.20 9.64 3.92
N ILE A 102 -7.36 10.32 3.97
CA ILE A 102 -7.65 11.48 4.81
C ILE A 102 -7.70 11.10 6.30
N ALA A 103 -8.00 9.86 6.69
CA ALA A 103 -7.90 9.46 8.11
C ALA A 103 -6.45 9.55 8.60
N ASN A 104 -5.49 9.31 7.69
CA ASN A 104 -4.07 9.60 7.89
C ASN A 104 -3.69 11.05 7.54
N GLN A 105 -4.63 12.00 7.71
CA GLN A 105 -4.46 13.45 7.55
C GLN A 105 -3.19 13.98 8.20
N LYS A 106 -2.78 13.42 9.35
CA LYS A 106 -1.57 13.83 10.06
C LYS A 106 -0.31 13.58 9.21
N ALA A 107 -0.21 12.43 8.56
CA ALA A 107 0.94 12.10 7.71
C ALA A 107 0.97 13.01 6.47
N ILE A 108 -0.18 13.23 5.83
CA ILE A 108 -0.32 14.14 4.68
C ILE A 108 0.07 15.56 5.09
N ALA A 109 -0.40 16.02 6.24
CA ALA A 109 -0.08 17.35 6.77
C ALA A 109 1.43 17.49 7.04
N TYR A 110 2.08 16.50 7.66
CA TYR A 110 3.54 16.55 7.86
C TYR A 110 4.31 16.60 6.55
N VAL A 111 3.92 15.80 5.55
CA VAL A 111 4.54 15.84 4.21
C VAL A 111 4.35 17.22 3.58
N LEU A 112 3.13 17.76 3.62
CA LEU A 112 2.83 19.07 3.04
C LEU A 112 3.55 20.21 3.76
N ILE A 113 3.66 20.17 5.09
CA ILE A 113 4.44 21.12 5.89
C ILE A 113 5.92 21.01 5.55
N GLY A 114 6.46 19.80 5.44
CA GLY A 114 7.86 19.58 5.05
C GLY A 114 8.18 20.15 3.67
N ILE A 115 7.28 19.93 2.70
CA ILE A 115 7.38 20.53 1.36
C ILE A 115 7.31 22.06 1.45
N GLY A 116 6.36 22.61 2.23
CA GLY A 116 6.22 24.05 2.44
C GLY A 116 7.47 24.70 3.03
N VAL A 117 8.04 24.11 4.08
CA VAL A 117 9.28 24.59 4.72
C VAL A 117 10.45 24.55 3.73
N TYR A 118 10.58 23.47 2.95
CA TYR A 118 11.60 23.36 1.92
C TYR A 118 11.50 24.46 0.85
N LEU A 119 10.29 24.78 0.39
CA LEU A 119 10.05 25.84 -0.60
C LEU A 119 10.38 27.23 -0.06
N VAL A 120 9.96 27.50 1.18
CA VAL A 120 10.28 28.77 1.86
C VAL A 120 11.78 28.89 2.06
N TRP A 121 12.46 27.82 2.48
CA TRP A 121 13.91 27.78 2.63
C TRP A 121 14.61 28.11 1.32
N LYS A 122 14.27 27.42 0.23
CA LYS A 122 14.83 27.68 -1.10
C LYS A 122 14.64 29.15 -1.53
N SER A 123 13.45 29.69 -1.30
CA SER A 123 13.13 31.09 -1.65
C SER A 123 13.87 32.10 -0.79
N PHE A 124 13.99 31.83 0.51
CA PHE A 124 14.71 32.66 1.45
C PHE A 124 16.19 32.77 1.09
N PHE A 125 16.85 31.64 0.82
CA PHE A 125 18.27 31.63 0.43
C PHE A 125 18.53 32.36 -0.89
N ARG A 126 17.60 32.28 -1.85
CA ARG A 126 17.67 33.05 -3.11
C ARG A 126 17.67 34.56 -2.85
N VAL A 127 16.79 35.04 -1.97
CA VAL A 127 16.70 36.47 -1.60
C VAL A 127 17.93 36.91 -0.79
N VAL A 128 18.40 36.09 0.14
CA VAL A 128 19.62 36.35 0.91
C VAL A 128 20.85 36.43 0.01
N CYS A 129 20.93 35.58 -1.02
CA CYS A 129 22.03 35.66 -2.00
C CYS A 129 21.97 36.93 -2.87
N TRP A 130 20.79 37.52 -3.06
CA TRP A 130 20.65 38.78 -3.78
C TRP A 130 21.17 39.99 -2.99
N ILE A 131 20.96 40.01 -1.67
CA ILE A 131 21.44 41.10 -0.80
C ILE A 131 22.93 40.93 -0.42
N ALA A 132 23.48 39.72 -0.55
CA ALA A 132 24.87 39.44 -0.20
C ALA A 132 25.86 40.15 -1.15
N PRO A 133 26.94 40.76 -0.63
CA PRO A 133 27.91 41.48 -1.45
C PRO A 133 28.58 40.57 -2.48
N VAL A 134 28.83 41.12 -3.68
CA VAL A 134 29.30 40.42 -4.90
C VAL A 134 30.52 39.50 -4.69
N ARG A 135 31.36 39.82 -3.70
CA ARG A 135 32.55 39.03 -3.30
C ARG A 135 32.20 37.63 -2.77
N PHE A 136 31.03 37.47 -2.14
CA PHE A 136 30.58 36.20 -1.58
C PHE A 136 29.65 35.42 -2.53
N GLN A 137 29.14 36.04 -3.60
CA GLN A 137 28.19 35.39 -4.51
C GLN A 137 28.74 34.06 -5.05
N ASN A 138 29.97 34.01 -5.56
CA ASN A 138 30.51 32.77 -6.14
C ASN A 138 30.61 31.60 -5.14
N LEU A 139 30.83 31.88 -3.85
CA LEU A 139 30.86 30.84 -2.82
C LEU A 139 29.45 30.38 -2.46
N PHE A 140 28.50 31.32 -2.35
CA PHE A 140 27.11 31.01 -1.99
C PHE A 140 26.33 30.27 -3.09
N TRP A 141 26.59 30.54 -4.37
CA TRP A 141 25.93 29.84 -5.48
C TRP A 141 26.28 28.34 -5.52
N SER A 142 27.47 27.93 -5.08
CA SER A 142 27.82 26.51 -4.93
C SER A 142 27.19 25.85 -3.70
N MET A 143 26.92 26.62 -2.66
CA MET A 143 26.43 26.08 -1.39
C MET A 143 24.95 25.68 -1.46
N GLU A 144 24.09 26.41 -2.19
CA GLU A 144 22.66 26.05 -2.33
C GLU A 144 22.47 24.63 -2.91
N ASP A 145 23.21 24.30 -3.97
CA ASP A 145 23.14 22.98 -4.61
C ASP A 145 23.71 21.88 -3.71
N ILE A 146 24.80 22.17 -2.99
CA ILE A 146 25.43 21.23 -2.05
C ILE A 146 24.52 20.97 -0.85
N PHE A 147 23.93 22.01 -0.26
CA PHE A 147 22.99 21.87 0.86
C PHE A 147 21.76 21.08 0.47
N THR A 148 21.19 21.33 -0.71
CA THR A 148 20.03 20.56 -1.20
C THR A 148 20.39 19.08 -1.34
N ARG A 149 21.58 18.75 -1.85
CA ARG A 149 22.07 17.36 -1.98
C ARG A 149 22.34 16.71 -0.62
N ILE A 150 22.92 17.44 0.34
CA ILE A 150 23.18 16.94 1.70
C ILE A 150 21.86 16.67 2.43
N VAL A 151 20.90 17.59 2.38
CA VAL A 151 19.58 17.41 3.00
C VAL A 151 18.87 16.20 2.39
N LEU A 152 18.90 16.07 1.06
CA LEU A 152 18.33 14.91 0.38
C LEU A 152 19.01 13.60 0.82
N GLY A 153 20.35 13.61 0.96
CA GLY A 153 21.13 12.49 1.47
C GLY A 153 20.75 12.11 2.90
N VAL A 154 20.62 13.09 3.80
CA VAL A 154 20.20 12.86 5.19
C VAL A 154 18.77 12.32 5.25
N VAL A 155 17.85 12.85 4.44
CA VAL A 155 16.46 12.35 4.33
C VAL A 155 16.45 10.91 3.84
N ILE A 156 17.25 10.55 2.84
CA ILE A 156 17.35 9.19 2.32
C ILE A 156 17.94 8.24 3.37
N VAL A 157 19.00 8.65 4.08
CA VAL A 157 19.59 7.85 5.16
C VAL A 157 18.60 7.65 6.29
N PHE A 158 17.90 8.70 6.71
CA PHE A 158 16.87 8.62 7.75
C PHE A 158 15.68 7.77 7.30
N ALA A 159 15.26 7.87 6.04
CA ALA A 159 14.23 7.02 5.46
C ALA A 159 14.66 5.55 5.40
N GLY A 160 15.92 5.26 5.06
CA GLY A 160 16.49 3.92 5.11
C GLY A 160 16.51 3.35 6.54
N LEU A 161 16.93 4.16 7.52
CA LEU A 161 16.88 3.81 8.93
C LEU A 161 15.45 3.61 9.44
N PHE A 162 14.52 4.46 8.99
CA PHE A 162 13.09 4.35 9.30
C PHE A 162 12.48 3.08 8.70
N LEU A 163 12.88 2.70 7.48
CA LEU A 163 12.42 1.48 6.81
C LEU A 163 12.89 0.21 7.58
N ILE A 164 14.10 0.23 8.12
CA ILE A 164 14.62 -0.81 9.01
C ILE A 164 13.84 -0.85 10.33
N ARG A 165 13.36 0.29 10.82
CA ARG A 165 12.52 0.40 12.03
C ARG A 165 11.08 -0.06 11.80
N GLY A 166 10.52 0.16 10.60
CA GLY A 166 9.17 -0.22 10.21
C GLY A 166 8.93 -1.73 10.22
N LYS A 167 9.93 -2.51 9.75
CA LYS A 167 9.87 -3.99 9.79
C LYS A 167 9.77 -4.55 11.22
N LYS A 168 10.14 -3.78 12.26
CA LYS A 168 9.97 -4.21 13.66
C LYS A 168 8.51 -4.21 14.10
N ARG A 169 7.59 -3.49 13.43
CA ARG A 169 6.15 -3.54 13.75
C ARG A 169 5.47 -4.75 13.11
N GLU A 170 5.87 -5.15 11.92
CA GLU A 170 5.34 -6.35 11.26
C GLU A 170 5.94 -7.63 11.87
N LEU A 171 7.25 -7.67 12.17
CA LEU A 171 7.84 -8.81 12.90
C LEU A 171 7.26 -8.96 14.31
N PHE A 172 7.04 -7.87 15.07
CA PHE A 172 6.41 -7.99 16.40
C PHE A 172 4.93 -8.39 16.29
N TYR A 173 4.20 -7.96 15.26
CA TYR A 173 2.80 -8.36 15.07
C TYR A 173 2.67 -9.83 14.63
N GLU A 174 3.50 -10.28 13.69
CA GLU A 174 3.53 -11.66 13.21
C GLU A 174 4.08 -12.62 14.28
N THR A 175 5.08 -12.21 15.07
CA THR A 175 5.59 -12.97 16.23
C THR A 175 4.54 -13.05 17.34
N SER A 176 3.87 -11.94 17.68
CA SER A 176 2.81 -11.94 18.71
C SER A 176 1.58 -12.77 18.32
N GLN A 177 1.19 -12.77 17.04
CA GLN A 177 0.12 -13.61 16.50
C GLN A 177 0.53 -15.10 16.47
N THR A 178 1.78 -15.40 16.11
CA THR A 178 2.32 -16.77 16.08
C THR A 178 2.44 -17.34 17.50
N ASP A 179 2.84 -16.53 18.47
CA ASP A 179 2.94 -16.93 19.88
C ASP A 179 1.57 -17.10 20.54
N THR A 180 0.60 -16.24 20.21
CA THR A 180 -0.80 -16.39 20.68
C THR A 180 -1.44 -17.64 20.11
N LYS A 181 -1.25 -17.90 18.81
CA LYS A 181 -1.81 -19.09 18.14
C LYS A 181 -1.14 -20.39 18.60
N LYS A 182 0.16 -20.36 18.91
CA LYS A 182 0.88 -21.49 19.53
C LYS A 182 0.39 -21.76 20.95
N GLN A 183 0.21 -20.73 21.77
CA GLN A 183 -0.34 -20.88 23.13
C GLN A 183 -1.80 -21.36 23.13
N GLU A 184 -2.63 -20.93 22.18
CA GLU A 184 -3.99 -21.45 22.02
C GLU A 184 -4.00 -22.92 21.58
N THR A 185 -3.12 -23.30 20.65
CA THR A 185 -2.99 -24.70 20.20
C THR A 185 -2.43 -25.59 21.31
N GLU A 186 -1.45 -25.12 22.08
CA GLU A 186 -0.82 -25.86 23.18
C GLU A 186 -1.78 -26.01 24.37
N LYS A 187 -2.61 -24.99 24.67
CA LYS A 187 -3.71 -25.11 25.64
C LYS A 187 -4.79 -26.07 25.17
N GLN A 188 -5.14 -26.06 23.88
CA GLN A 188 -6.18 -26.95 23.36
C GLN A 188 -5.73 -28.41 23.34
N VAL A 189 -4.44 -28.67 23.03
CA VAL A 189 -3.84 -30.00 23.09
C VAL A 189 -3.71 -30.49 24.54
N THR A 190 -3.33 -29.63 25.49
CA THR A 190 -3.24 -29.99 26.92
C THR A 190 -4.61 -30.30 27.51
N MET A 191 -5.62 -29.47 27.22
CA MET A 191 -7.00 -29.71 27.67
C MET A 191 -7.60 -30.99 27.06
N GLN A 192 -7.24 -31.35 25.82
CA GLN A 192 -7.68 -32.60 25.21
C GLN A 192 -6.97 -33.82 25.82
N GLN A 193 -5.71 -33.66 26.23
CA GLN A 193 -4.91 -34.74 26.82
C GLN A 193 -5.32 -35.02 28.27
N ASP A 194 -5.66 -33.99 29.05
CA ASP A 194 -6.18 -34.13 30.41
C ASP A 194 -7.57 -34.81 30.43
N VAL A 195 -8.43 -34.53 29.45
CA VAL A 195 -9.75 -35.19 29.31
C VAL A 195 -9.62 -36.67 28.96
N VAL A 196 -8.67 -37.04 28.09
CA VAL A 196 -8.44 -38.44 27.69
C VAL A 196 -7.84 -39.27 28.84
N GLN A 197 -6.99 -38.67 29.68
CA GLN A 197 -6.39 -39.35 30.83
C GLN A 197 -7.43 -39.61 31.95
N GLN A 198 -8.38 -38.69 32.12
CA GLN A 198 -9.42 -38.79 33.14
C GLN A 198 -10.49 -39.85 32.82
N ASP A 199 -10.81 -40.07 31.53
CA ASP A 199 -11.68 -41.16 31.07
C ASP A 199 -11.04 -42.56 31.27
N SER A 200 -9.71 -42.67 31.15
CA SER A 200 -9.00 -43.92 31.40
C SER A 200 -8.96 -44.31 32.89
N GLU A 201 -8.83 -43.35 33.80
CA GLU A 201 -8.79 -43.64 35.25
C GLU A 201 -10.18 -43.99 35.81
N GLN A 202 -11.26 -43.36 35.32
CA GLN A 202 -12.63 -43.72 35.75
C GLN A 202 -13.09 -45.10 35.26
N SER A 203 -12.66 -45.52 34.07
CA SER A 203 -13.03 -46.84 33.52
C SER A 203 -12.28 -48.00 34.19
N GLU A 204 -11.10 -47.74 34.76
CA GLU A 204 -10.37 -48.73 35.58
C GLU A 204 -10.97 -48.87 36.98
N GLU A 205 -11.38 -47.77 37.64
CA GLU A 205 -12.05 -47.84 38.95
C GLU A 205 -13.42 -48.55 38.89
N GLU A 206 -14.20 -48.33 37.83
CA GLU A 206 -15.51 -48.98 37.67
C GLU A 206 -15.38 -50.51 37.47
N ASN A 207 -14.36 -50.96 36.71
CA ASN A 207 -14.10 -52.38 36.53
C ASN A 207 -13.65 -53.08 37.83
N VAL A 208 -12.83 -52.42 38.64
CA VAL A 208 -12.39 -52.98 39.93
C VAL A 208 -13.57 -53.15 40.90
N TYR A 209 -14.50 -52.19 40.94
CA TYR A 209 -15.69 -52.28 41.78
C TYR A 209 -16.64 -53.41 41.36
N LEU A 210 -16.85 -53.60 40.05
CA LEU A 210 -17.68 -54.71 39.54
C LEU A 210 -17.07 -56.08 39.86
N ILE A 211 -15.74 -56.20 39.78
CA ILE A 211 -15.04 -57.44 40.18
C ILE A 211 -15.18 -57.70 41.67
N GLU A 212 -15.08 -56.67 42.52
CA GLU A 212 -15.28 -56.83 43.98
C GLU A 212 -16.74 -57.20 44.35
N GLU A 213 -17.74 -56.67 43.64
CA GLU A 213 -19.14 -57.09 43.82
C GLU A 213 -19.36 -58.56 43.42
N GLU A 214 -18.83 -59.01 42.29
CA GLU A 214 -18.93 -60.42 41.88
C GLU A 214 -18.29 -61.36 42.90
N GLN A 215 -17.14 -60.98 43.48
CA GLN A 215 -16.44 -61.76 44.51
C GLN A 215 -17.14 -61.75 45.88
N LYS A 216 -17.99 -60.77 46.16
CA LYS A 216 -18.86 -60.76 47.36
C LYS A 216 -20.13 -61.56 47.12
N ASN A 217 -20.72 -61.49 45.92
CA ASN A 217 -21.90 -62.26 45.57
C ASN A 217 -21.59 -63.77 45.54
N GLY A 218 -20.45 -64.18 44.96
CA GLY A 218 -20.00 -65.58 44.98
C GLY A 218 -19.73 -66.14 46.37
N ARG A 219 -19.20 -65.33 47.30
CA ARG A 219 -18.98 -65.74 48.71
C ARG A 219 -20.27 -65.85 49.52
N ASN A 220 -21.29 -65.07 49.18
CA ASN A 220 -22.59 -65.13 49.84
C ASN A 220 -23.43 -66.35 49.40
N GLU A 221 -23.17 -66.89 48.20
CA GLU A 221 -23.76 -68.17 47.77
C GLU A 221 -23.08 -69.38 48.43
N GLU A 222 -21.76 -69.33 48.68
CA GLU A 222 -21.05 -70.40 49.41
C GLU A 222 -21.42 -70.47 50.90
N CYS A 223 -21.79 -69.36 51.54
CA CYS A 223 -22.29 -69.34 52.93
C CYS A 223 -23.75 -69.76 53.10
N LYS A 224 -24.53 -69.95 52.01
CA LYS A 224 -25.93 -70.43 52.08
C LYS A 224 -26.08 -71.94 51.90
N ASN A 225 -25.02 -72.64 51.48
CA ASN A 225 -25.00 -74.08 51.21
C ASN A 225 -24.09 -74.87 52.17
N ALA A 226 -23.81 -74.32 53.36
CA ALA A 226 -23.13 -74.98 54.47
C ALA A 226 -24.02 -75.02 55.73
#